data_AF-A0A7V5J2V0-F1
#
_entry.id   AF-A0A7V5J2V0-F1
#
_cell.length_a   1.000
_cell.length_b   1.000
_cell.length_c   1.000
_cell.angle_alpha   90.00
_cell.angle_beta   90.00
_cell.angle_gamma   90.00
#
_symmetry.space_group_name_H-M   'P 1'
#
loop_
_entity.id
_entity.type
_entity.pdbx_description
1 polymer ?
#
loop_
_entity_poly.entity_id
_entity_poly.type
_entity_poly.pdbx_seq_one_letter_code
_entity_poly.pdbx_strand_id
1 'polypeptide(L)'
;MKTASIDVGLKRIGVAITMDERIVFPQEAILRHNRKQAARDVKAFLNEWEIERLVVGLPKGGSSQEEMERRIKHFVALLELEAMEVIYQDEQGSSMEAKELTQGVFRQKRDGKIDSIAAKIILERWLEAR
;
A
#
# COMPACT_ATOMS: atom_id res chain seq x y z
N MET A 1 0.74 17.59 -3.46
CA MET A 1 1.85 16.77 -2.97
C MET A 1 1.69 15.39 -3.55
N LYS A 2 2.75 14.80 -4.10
CA LYS A 2 2.71 13.43 -4.61
C LYS A 2 2.74 12.47 -3.44
N THR A 3 1.65 11.72 -3.25
CA THR A 3 1.51 10.78 -2.14
C THR A 3 1.35 9.38 -2.69
N ALA A 4 2.05 8.41 -2.11
CA ALA A 4 1.85 7.00 -2.38
C ALA A 4 1.28 6.29 -1.16
N SER A 5 0.64 5.16 -1.38
CA SER A 5 0.32 4.21 -0.33
C SER A 5 0.85 2.82 -0.65
N ILE A 6 1.10 2.03 0.40
CA ILE A 6 1.44 0.62 0.29
C ILE A 6 0.61 -0.26 1.22
N ASP A 7 0.23 -1.43 0.71
CA ASP A 7 -0.31 -2.55 1.48
C ASP A 7 0.73 -3.68 1.48
N VAL A 8 1.27 -4.01 2.65
CA VAL A 8 2.42 -4.91 2.78
C VAL A 8 1.98 -6.36 2.96
N GLY A 9 1.59 -6.98 1.84
CA GLY A 9 1.28 -8.39 1.78
C GLY A 9 2.51 -9.33 1.87
N LEU A 10 2.24 -10.62 2.07
CA LEU A 10 3.29 -11.65 2.18
C LEU A 10 3.94 -12.02 0.85
N LYS A 11 3.17 -11.98 -0.24
CA LYS A 11 3.64 -12.34 -1.60
C LYS A 11 3.81 -11.14 -2.52
N ARG A 12 3.08 -10.07 -2.24
CA ARG A 12 2.99 -8.86 -3.06
C ARG A 12 2.83 -7.67 -2.15
N ILE A 13 3.31 -6.51 -2.59
CA ILE A 13 3.07 -5.23 -1.96
C ILE A 13 2.20 -4.43 -2.92
N GLY A 14 0.95 -4.19 -2.53
CA GLY A 14 0.06 -3.32 -3.29
C GLY A 14 0.55 -1.90 -3.21
N VAL A 15 0.45 -1.14 -4.31
CA VAL A 15 0.92 0.25 -4.38
C VAL A 15 -0.12 1.12 -5.07
N ALA A 16 -0.41 2.29 -4.53
CA ALA A 16 -1.22 3.30 -5.19
C ALA A 16 -0.61 4.68 -5.05
N ILE A 17 -0.93 5.59 -5.97
CA ILE A 17 -0.39 6.95 -5.99
C ILE A 17 -1.48 7.97 -6.29
N THR A 18 -1.27 9.19 -5.81
CA THR A 18 -2.00 10.38 -6.22
C THR A 18 -1.01 11.51 -6.50
N MET A 19 -1.28 12.29 -7.54
CA MET A 19 -0.44 13.44 -7.93
C MET A 19 -1.02 14.77 -7.42
N ASP A 20 -2.34 14.83 -7.28
CA ASP A 20 -3.11 16.04 -6.99
C ASP A 20 -3.99 15.91 -5.75
N GLU A 21 -3.90 14.78 -5.04
CA GLU A 21 -4.71 14.45 -3.85
C GLU A 21 -6.22 14.36 -4.15
N ARG A 22 -6.63 14.27 -5.42
CA ARG A 22 -8.03 14.14 -5.84
C ARG A 22 -8.36 12.77 -6.38
N ILE A 23 -7.46 12.21 -7.19
CA ILE A 23 -7.65 10.89 -7.81
C ILE A 23 -6.53 9.96 -7.38
N VAL A 24 -6.91 8.77 -6.93
CA VAL A 24 -5.98 7.70 -6.56
C VAL A 24 -5.92 6.65 -7.66
N PHE A 25 -4.70 6.37 -8.11
CA PHE A 25 -4.42 5.39 -9.15
C PHE A 25 -3.70 4.17 -8.56
N PRO A 26 -4.31 2.97 -8.61
CA PRO A 26 -3.60 1.74 -8.25
C PRO A 26 -2.54 1.44 -9.30
N GLN A 27 -1.36 1.06 -8.84
CA GLN A 27 -0.23 0.67 -9.67
C GLN A 27 -0.08 -0.85 -9.70
N GLU A 28 0.83 -1.35 -10.53
CA GLU A 28 1.16 -2.77 -10.49
C GLU A 28 1.80 -3.13 -9.13
N ALA A 29 1.30 -4.19 -8.49
CA ALA A 29 1.83 -4.60 -7.21
C ALA A 29 3.27 -5.12 -7.33
N ILE A 30 4.12 -4.75 -6.39
CA ILE A 30 5.51 -5.18 -6.34
C ILE A 30 5.57 -6.63 -5.84
N LEU A 31 6.17 -7.52 -6.63
CA LEU A 31 6.36 -8.91 -6.23
C LEU A 31 7.39 -9.00 -5.11
N ARG A 32 7.03 -9.72 -4.04
CA ARG A 32 7.88 -9.90 -2.86
C ARG A 32 8.47 -11.29 -2.86
N HIS A 33 9.77 -11.38 -3.17
CA HIS A 33 10.54 -12.62 -3.00
C HIS A 33 11.23 -12.66 -1.63
N ASN A 34 11.73 -11.51 -1.18
CA ASN A 34 12.27 -11.32 0.16
C ASN A 34 12.14 -9.86 0.59
N ARG A 35 12.35 -9.56 1.88
CA ARG A 35 12.15 -8.21 2.44
C ARG A 35 13.11 -7.17 1.85
N LYS A 36 14.38 -7.52 1.61
CA LYS A 36 15.40 -6.58 1.12
C LYS A 36 15.17 -6.23 -0.34
N GLN A 37 14.85 -7.21 -1.19
CA GLN A 37 14.47 -6.96 -2.58
C GLN A 37 13.23 -6.08 -2.64
N ALA A 38 12.15 -6.45 -1.95
CA ALA A 38 10.92 -5.67 -1.98
C ALA A 38 11.14 -4.24 -1.45
N ALA A 39 11.98 -4.04 -0.43
CA ALA A 39 12.30 -2.71 0.07
C ALA A 39 13.04 -1.85 -0.97
N ARG A 40 14.01 -2.43 -1.69
CA ARG A 40 14.70 -1.72 -2.79
C ARG A 40 13.75 -1.35 -3.92
N ASP A 41 12.86 -2.26 -4.30
CA ASP A 41 11.95 -2.05 -5.42
C ASP A 41 10.87 -1.01 -5.07
N VAL A 42 10.35 -1.04 -3.84
CA VAL A 42 9.46 0.01 -3.32
C VAL A 42 10.20 1.36 -3.29
N LYS A 43 11.43 1.41 -2.79
CA LYS A 43 12.22 2.65 -2.75
C LYS A 43 12.47 3.20 -4.15
N ALA A 44 12.81 2.34 -5.11
CA ALA A 44 12.99 2.73 -6.52
C ALA A 44 11.70 3.33 -7.09
N PHE A 45 10.56 2.68 -6.86
CA PHE A 45 9.25 3.19 -7.26
C PHE A 45 8.95 4.57 -6.65
N LEU A 46 9.17 4.74 -5.35
CA LEU A 46 8.92 6.02 -4.66
C LEU A 46 9.80 7.15 -5.22
N ASN A 47 11.06 6.85 -5.54
CA ASN A 47 11.98 7.82 -6.13
C ASN A 47 11.61 8.16 -7.58
N GLU A 48 11.24 7.17 -8.39
CA GLU A 48 10.83 7.35 -9.79
C GLU A 48 9.64 8.29 -9.92
N TRP A 49 8.65 8.13 -9.03
CA TRP A 49 7.47 8.98 -9.00
C TRP A 49 7.65 10.28 -8.21
N GLU A 50 8.84 10.51 -7.62
CA GLU A 50 9.15 11.65 -6.75
C GLU A 50 8.13 11.81 -5.61
N ILE A 51 7.81 10.70 -4.95
CA ILE A 51 6.83 10.68 -3.86
C ILE A 51 7.35 11.46 -2.66
N GLU A 52 6.52 12.36 -2.14
CA GLU A 52 6.82 13.23 -1.00
C GLU A 52 6.33 12.61 0.32
N ARG A 53 5.30 11.77 0.25
CA ARG A 53 4.64 11.16 1.41
C ARG A 53 4.25 9.71 1.12
N LEU A 54 4.49 8.84 2.10
CA LEU A 54 4.10 7.43 2.06
C LEU A 54 3.05 7.12 3.13
N VAL A 55 1.90 6.61 2.72
CA VAL A 55 0.84 6.09 3.60
C VAL A 55 0.96 4.56 3.66
N VAL A 56 1.16 4.00 4.85
CA VAL A 56 1.33 2.56 5.04
C VAL A 56 0.11 2.01 5.73
N GLY A 57 -0.53 1.03 5.09
CA GLY A 57 -1.60 0.27 5.71
C GLY A 57 -1.13 -0.52 6.93
N LEU A 58 -1.86 -0.42 8.03
CA LEU A 58 -1.71 -1.29 9.19
C LEU A 58 -2.98 -2.12 9.41
N PRO A 59 -2.86 -3.45 9.49
CA PRO A 59 -3.98 -4.31 9.82
C PRO A 59 -4.44 -3.99 11.24
N LYS A 60 -5.76 -3.85 11.42
CA LYS A 60 -6.37 -3.60 12.73
C LYS A 60 -7.43 -4.65 13.03
N GLY A 61 -7.30 -5.34 14.16
CA GLY A 61 -8.15 -6.44 14.61
C GLY A 61 -7.51 -7.82 14.45
N GLY A 62 -7.85 -8.73 15.37
CA GLY A 62 -7.38 -10.12 15.37
C GLY A 62 -6.20 -10.39 16.31
N SER A 63 -6.00 -11.66 16.67
CA SER A 63 -4.98 -12.10 17.63
C SER A 63 -3.53 -11.93 17.15
N SER A 64 -3.31 -11.73 15.85
CA SER A 64 -1.97 -11.56 15.25
C SER A 64 -1.62 -10.12 14.86
N GLN A 65 -2.44 -9.14 15.24
CA GLN A 65 -2.26 -7.73 14.84
C GLN A 65 -0.87 -7.19 15.21
N GLU A 66 -0.46 -7.34 16.47
CA GLU A 66 0.80 -6.78 16.96
C GLU A 66 2.02 -7.35 16.21
N GLU A 67 2.02 -8.64 15.89
CA GLU A 67 3.09 -9.26 15.13
C GLU A 67 3.15 -8.70 13.70
N MET A 68 1.99 -8.55 13.06
CA MET A 68 1.90 -8.05 11.69
C MET A 68 2.33 -6.58 11.63
N GLU A 69 1.88 -5.75 12.56
CA GLU A 69 2.29 -4.36 12.69
C GLU A 69 3.82 -4.23 12.87
N ARG A 70 4.41 -5.01 13.78
CA ARG A 70 5.87 -5.04 13.98
C ARG A 70 6.62 -5.40 12.70
N ARG A 71 6.10 -6.36 11.93
CA ARG A 71 6.70 -6.78 10.66
C ARG A 71 6.59 -5.69 9.58
N ILE A 72 5.50 -4.95 9.54
CA ILE A 72 5.30 -3.83 8.62
C ILE A 72 6.22 -2.68 8.99
N LYS A 73 6.24 -2.27 10.26
CA LYS A 73 7.16 -1.23 10.75
C LYS A 73 8.63 -1.57 10.48
N HIS A 74 9.02 -2.83 10.70
CA HIS A 74 10.35 -3.30 10.35
C HIS A 74 10.61 -3.23 8.83
N PHE A 75 9.64 -3.58 7.99
CA PHE A 75 9.77 -3.45 6.55
C PHE A 75 9.92 -1.98 6.10
N VAL A 76 9.10 -1.08 6.65
CA VAL A 76 9.17 0.36 6.37
C VAL A 76 10.52 0.93 6.77
N ALA A 77 11.10 0.49 7.90
CA ALA A 77 12.44 0.89 8.30
C ALA A 77 13.52 0.50 7.27
N LEU A 78 13.34 -0.62 6.53
CA LEU A 78 14.26 -1.04 5.47
C LEU A 78 14.19 -0.16 4.21
N LEU A 79 13.15 0.67 4.06
CA LEU A 79 13.04 1.59 2.94
C LEU A 79 14.02 2.77 3.06
N GLU A 80 14.52 3.05 4.28
CA GLU A 80 15.47 4.14 4.56
C GLU A 80 15.00 5.47 3.96
N LEU A 81 13.79 5.88 4.34
CA LEU A 81 13.10 7.05 3.80
C LEU A 81 13.35 8.31 4.65
N GLU A 82 14.60 8.59 4.98
CA GLU A 82 15.00 9.57 6.01
C GLU A 82 14.43 10.99 5.82
N ALA A 83 14.07 11.38 4.59
CA ALA A 83 13.51 12.69 4.26
C ALA A 83 12.00 12.67 3.93
N MET A 84 11.34 11.50 3.93
CA MET A 84 9.96 11.35 3.50
C MET A 84 9.03 11.17 4.69
N GLU A 85 7.88 11.87 4.67
CA GLU A 85 6.86 11.67 5.69
C GLU A 85 6.20 10.29 5.52
N VAL A 86 6.26 9.47 6.57
CA VAL A 86 5.60 8.16 6.61
C VAL A 86 4.44 8.20 7.60
N ILE A 87 3.24 7.95 7.10
CA ILE A 87 1.99 7.93 7.87
C ILE A 87 1.47 6.50 7.91
N TYR A 88 1.00 6.06 9.07
CA TYR A 88 0.35 4.76 9.22
C TYR A 88 -1.16 4.94 9.26
N GLN A 89 -1.88 4.25 8.37
CA GLN A 89 -3.34 4.31 8.27
C GLN A 89 -3.95 2.96 8.65
N ASP A 90 -4.93 3.00 9.54
CA ASP A 90 -5.63 1.80 10.01
C ASP A 90 -6.53 1.19 8.91
N GLU A 91 -6.34 -0.11 8.62
CA GLU A 91 -6.98 -0.83 7.51
C GLU A 91 -8.36 -1.44 7.82
N GLN A 92 -9.02 -1.06 8.91
CA GLN A 92 -10.28 -1.73 9.30
C GLN A 92 -11.31 -1.70 8.14
N GLY A 93 -11.67 -2.87 7.61
CA GLY A 93 -12.65 -3.03 6.52
C GLY A 93 -12.12 -2.92 5.08
N SER A 94 -10.87 -2.51 4.84
CA SER A 94 -10.34 -2.32 3.47
C SER A 94 -10.28 -3.63 2.67
N SER A 95 -9.97 -4.74 3.34
CA SER A 95 -9.91 -6.07 2.71
C SER A 95 -11.29 -6.60 2.29
N MET A 96 -12.35 -6.29 3.04
CA MET A 96 -13.72 -6.70 2.69
C MET A 96 -14.24 -5.88 1.51
N GLU A 97 -14.05 -4.55 1.54
CA GLU A 97 -14.43 -3.65 0.45
C GLU A 97 -13.67 -3.96 -0.84
N ALA A 98 -12.35 -4.23 -0.76
CA ALA A 98 -11.56 -4.67 -1.90
C ALA A 98 -12.10 -5.98 -2.51
N LYS A 99 -12.55 -6.91 -1.66
CA LYS A 99 -13.13 -8.18 -2.10
C LYS A 99 -14.49 -7.99 -2.77
N GLU A 100 -15.35 -7.11 -2.26
CA GLU A 100 -16.64 -6.79 -2.89
C GLU A 100 -16.47 -6.06 -4.23
N LEU A 101 -15.57 -5.09 -4.31
CA LEU A 101 -15.22 -4.37 -5.55
C LEU A 101 -14.67 -5.31 -6.63
N THR A 102 -13.91 -6.34 -6.22
CA THR A 102 -13.33 -7.30 -7.17
C THR A 102 -14.30 -8.41 -7.56
N GLN A 103 -15.28 -8.77 -6.72
CA GLN A 103 -16.28 -9.81 -7.01
C GLN A 103 -17.12 -9.53 -8.26
N GLY A 104 -17.38 -8.26 -8.61
CA GLY A 104 -18.06 -7.87 -9.86
C GLY A 104 -17.20 -7.94 -11.12
N VAL A 105 -15.87 -8.03 -10.98
CA VAL A 105 -14.88 -7.90 -12.08
C VAL A 105 -14.25 -9.26 -12.47
N PHE A 106 -14.64 -10.36 -11.80
CA PHE A 106 -14.04 -11.71 -11.93
C PHE A 106 -14.08 -12.37 -13.33
N ARG A 107 -14.58 -11.69 -14.37
CA ARG A 107 -14.61 -12.22 -15.75
C ARG A 107 -13.49 -11.71 -16.65
N GLN A 108 -12.68 -10.74 -16.22
CA GLN A 108 -11.56 -10.23 -17.01
C GLN A 108 -10.25 -10.38 -16.22
N LYS A 109 -9.28 -11.04 -16.87
CA LYS A 109 -7.85 -11.20 -16.54
C LYS A 109 -7.40 -10.68 -15.17
N ARG A 110 -6.75 -11.56 -14.38
CA ARG A 110 -5.99 -11.21 -13.17
C ARG A 110 -4.89 -10.20 -13.52
N ASP A 111 -5.26 -8.94 -13.60
CA ASP A 111 -4.38 -7.81 -13.86
C ASP A 111 -3.71 -7.44 -12.53
N GLY A 112 -2.40 -7.23 -12.51
CA GLY A 112 -1.63 -6.96 -11.28
C GLY A 112 -2.09 -5.72 -10.50
N LYS A 113 -2.95 -4.91 -11.11
CA LYS A 113 -3.65 -3.77 -10.49
C LYS A 113 -4.71 -4.17 -9.46
N ILE A 114 -5.29 -5.36 -9.59
CA ILE A 114 -6.26 -5.89 -8.61
C ILE A 114 -5.59 -6.05 -7.24
N ASP A 115 -4.32 -6.48 -7.24
CA ASP A 115 -3.53 -6.65 -6.02
C ASP A 115 -3.23 -5.31 -5.31
N SER A 116 -3.40 -4.18 -5.99
CA SER A 116 -3.18 -2.83 -5.44
C SER A 116 -4.48 -2.10 -5.08
N ILE A 117 -5.66 -2.76 -5.17
CA ILE A 117 -6.93 -2.14 -4.78
C ILE A 117 -6.95 -1.82 -3.29
N ALA A 118 -6.35 -2.67 -2.44
CA ALA A 118 -6.23 -2.38 -1.02
C ALA A 118 -5.41 -1.10 -0.78
N ALA A 119 -4.25 -0.96 -1.42
CA ALA A 119 -3.44 0.27 -1.36
C ALA A 119 -4.23 1.50 -1.84
N LYS A 120 -5.01 1.38 -2.92
CA LYS A 120 -5.89 2.45 -3.39
C LYS A 120 -6.87 2.88 -2.29
N ILE A 121 -7.62 1.94 -1.72
CA ILE A 121 -8.62 2.21 -0.66
C ILE A 121 -7.96 2.87 0.56
N ILE A 122 -6.78 2.40 0.95
CA ILE A 122 -6.01 2.98 2.07
C ILE A 122 -5.70 4.45 1.81
N LEU A 123 -5.26 4.79 0.60
CA LEU A 123 -4.93 6.17 0.24
C LEU A 123 -6.16 7.06 0.13
N GLU A 124 -7.25 6.57 -0.47
CA GLU A 124 -8.52 7.29 -0.56
C GLU A 124 -9.05 7.63 0.85
N ARG A 125 -9.06 6.65 1.76
CA ARG A 125 -9.51 6.86 3.15
C ARG A 125 -8.64 7.85 3.91
N TRP A 126 -7.32 7.80 3.72
CA TRP A 126 -6.42 8.77 4.34
C TRP A 126 -6.65 10.19 3.82
N LEU A 127 -6.88 10.35 2.51
CA LEU A 127 -7.23 11.64 1.91
C LEU A 127 -8.57 12.19 2.42
N GLU A 128 -9.58 11.32 2.59
CA GLU A 128 -10.90 11.69 3.12
C GLU A 128 -10.88 12.07 4.60
N ALA A 129 -10.00 11.45 5.40
CA ALA A 129 -9.91 11.68 6.84
C ALA A 129 -9.05 12.91 7.21
N ARG A 130 -8.39 13.54 6.23
CA ARG A 130 -7.52 14.71 6.41
C ARG A 130 -8.29 16.02 6.37
#